data_AF-A0A517SL70-F1
#
_entry.id   AF-A0A517SL70-F1
#
_cell.length_a   1.000
_cell.length_b   1.000
_cell.length_c   1.000
_cell.angle_alpha   90.00
_cell.angle_beta   90.00
_cell.angle_gamma   90.00
#
_symmetry.space_group_name_H-M   'P 1'
#
loop_
_entity.id
_entity.type
_entity.pdbx_description
1 polymer ?
#
loop_
_entity_poly.entity_id
_entity_poly.type
_entity_poly.pdbx_seq_one_letter_code
_entity_poly.pdbx_strand_id
1 'polypeptide(L)'
;MTERISAPRKLPGWIYGGLFGCMVIISWMGWNKYRPATAEEWARLVKKIGGEDVLNAIENAETVYATRIQLKGKPLSWTTDDFEAISEPVRVGEAERHELKKLLASPRNYDLPDPKGLNVVPACMPRWGFRLSFVAGDETRDVWVCLECHHMLFVKDGREVGGLHYSRMKDDIDALAVRLFPGDQAIADAARN
;
A
#
# COMPACT_ATOMS: atom_id res chain seq x y z
N MET A 1 -3.38 -27.10 -60.95
CA MET A 1 -4.40 -26.54 -60.05
C MET A 1 -3.90 -25.19 -59.60
N THR A 2 -4.52 -24.10 -60.06
CA THR A 2 -4.04 -22.73 -59.85
C THR A 2 -5.08 -22.00 -59.01
N GLU A 3 -4.80 -21.80 -57.73
CA GLU A 3 -5.66 -21.04 -56.81
C GLU A 3 -5.71 -19.57 -57.24
N ARG A 4 -6.93 -19.09 -57.53
CA ARG A 4 -7.18 -17.65 -57.74
C ARG A 4 -7.25 -16.98 -56.38
N ILE A 5 -6.20 -16.24 -56.04
CA ILE A 5 -6.21 -15.31 -54.90
C ILE A 5 -7.14 -14.15 -55.26
N SER A 6 -8.25 -14.03 -54.53
CA SER A 6 -9.22 -12.95 -54.71
C SER A 6 -8.68 -11.65 -54.09
N ALA A 7 -8.86 -10.54 -54.80
CA ALA A 7 -8.38 -9.23 -54.36
C ALA A 7 -9.09 -8.79 -53.07
N PRO A 8 -8.37 -8.15 -52.13
CA PRO A 8 -8.93 -7.72 -50.85
C PRO A 8 -10.02 -6.66 -51.07
N ARG A 9 -11.19 -6.87 -50.45
CA ARG A 9 -12.28 -5.89 -50.44
C ARG A 9 -11.85 -4.66 -49.64
N LYS A 10 -11.92 -3.48 -50.26
CA LYS A 10 -11.69 -2.20 -49.58
C LYS A 10 -12.75 -2.00 -48.50
N LEU A 11 -12.34 -1.92 -47.24
CA LEU A 11 -13.22 -1.60 -46.12
C LEU A 11 -13.63 -0.12 -46.16
N PRO A 12 -14.87 0.21 -45.76
CA PRO A 12 -15.37 1.58 -45.78
C PRO A 12 -14.67 2.49 -44.74
N GLY A 13 -14.44 3.75 -45.12
CA GLY A 13 -13.56 4.69 -44.39
C GLY A 13 -13.97 5.03 -42.96
N TRP A 14 -15.23 4.83 -42.57
CA TRP A 14 -15.70 5.09 -41.19
C TRP A 14 -15.15 4.10 -40.15
N ILE A 15 -14.72 2.90 -40.59
CA ILE A 15 -14.06 1.92 -39.72
C ILE A 15 -12.68 2.42 -39.26
N TYR A 16 -11.98 3.18 -40.10
CA TYR A 16 -10.68 3.75 -39.73
C TYR A 16 -10.82 4.92 -38.74
N GLY A 17 -11.86 5.74 -38.85
CA GLY A 17 -12.12 6.84 -37.91
C GLY A 17 -12.44 6.39 -36.48
N GLY A 18 -13.19 5.29 -36.33
CA GLY A 18 -13.51 4.70 -35.01
C GLY A 18 -12.30 4.08 -34.29
N LEU A 19 -11.41 3.42 -35.04
CA LEU A 19 -10.22 2.78 -34.46
C LEU A 19 -9.19 3.78 -33.91
N PHE A 20 -8.98 4.92 -34.56
CA PHE A 20 -8.11 5.98 -34.04
C PHE A 20 -8.70 6.64 -32.77
N GLY A 21 -10.02 6.85 -32.71
CA GLY A 21 -10.69 7.40 -31.52
C GLY A 21 -10.57 6.47 -30.30
N CYS A 22 -10.76 5.16 -30.48
CA CYS A 22 -10.61 4.19 -29.39
C CYS A 22 -9.17 4.08 -28.87
N MET A 23 -8.14 4.17 -29.73
CA MET A 23 -6.75 4.11 -29.28
C MET A 23 -6.36 5.32 -28.41
N VAL A 24 -6.85 6.51 -28.71
CA VAL A 24 -6.57 7.72 -27.90
C VAL A 24 -7.21 7.63 -26.51
N ILE A 25 -8.45 7.12 -26.42
CA ILE A 25 -9.16 6.98 -25.14
C ILE A 25 -8.51 5.90 -24.26
N ILE A 26 -8.14 4.74 -24.83
CA ILE A 26 -7.46 3.67 -24.10
C ILE A 26 -6.07 4.11 -23.62
N SER A 27 -5.35 4.88 -24.45
CA SER A 27 -4.07 5.45 -24.05
C SER A 27 -4.21 6.47 -22.91
N TRP A 28 -5.29 7.27 -22.89
CA TRP A 28 -5.51 8.28 -21.85
C TRP A 28 -5.94 7.67 -20.50
N MET A 29 -6.81 6.65 -20.51
CA MET A 29 -7.26 5.96 -19.30
C MET A 29 -6.18 5.05 -18.70
N GLY A 30 -5.30 4.46 -19.53
CA GLY A 30 -4.20 3.61 -19.07
C GLY A 30 -2.99 4.40 -18.55
N TRP A 31 -2.63 5.53 -19.18
CA TRP A 31 -1.38 6.23 -18.85
C TRP A 31 -1.34 6.84 -17.45
N ASN A 32 -2.49 7.26 -16.91
CA ASN A 32 -2.48 7.91 -15.61
C ASN A 32 -2.00 6.96 -14.49
N LYS A 33 -2.24 5.64 -14.64
CA LYS A 33 -1.76 4.62 -13.69
C LYS A 33 -0.24 4.43 -13.74
N TYR A 34 0.41 4.68 -14.88
CA TYR A 34 1.84 4.44 -15.11
C TYR A 34 2.73 5.69 -15.13
N ARG A 35 2.17 6.89 -14.98
CA ARG A 35 2.98 8.11 -14.80
C ARG A 35 3.93 7.94 -13.59
N PRO A 36 5.20 8.36 -13.68
CA PRO A 36 6.08 8.40 -12.51
C PRO A 36 5.54 9.39 -11.47
N ALA A 37 5.71 9.09 -10.18
CA ALA A 37 5.37 10.05 -9.13
C ALA A 37 6.22 11.33 -9.27
N THR A 38 5.63 12.50 -9.02
CA THR A 38 6.37 13.77 -9.06
C THR A 38 7.27 13.91 -7.83
N ALA A 39 8.32 14.71 -7.95
CA ALA A 39 9.17 15.09 -6.82
C ALA A 39 8.36 15.67 -5.63
N GLU A 40 7.27 16.39 -5.93
CA GLU A 40 6.37 16.94 -4.90
C GLU A 40 5.57 15.84 -4.17
N GLU A 41 5.08 14.82 -4.89
CA GLU A 41 4.41 13.66 -4.29
C GLU A 41 5.39 12.89 -3.38
N TRP A 42 6.64 12.71 -3.83
CA TRP A 42 7.70 12.11 -3.02
C TRP A 42 8.02 12.90 -1.76
N ALA A 43 8.25 14.21 -1.88
CA ALA A 43 8.54 15.06 -0.72
C ALA A 43 7.40 15.02 0.33
N ARG A 44 6.14 14.99 -0.13
CA ARG A 44 4.99 14.82 0.76
C ARG A 44 4.98 13.46 1.46
N LEU A 45 5.24 12.39 0.72
CA LEU A 45 5.32 11.05 1.30
C LEU A 45 6.38 11.00 2.40
N VAL A 46 7.62 11.36 2.06
CA VAL A 46 8.78 11.38 2.96
C VAL A 46 8.48 12.16 4.23
N LYS A 47 7.89 13.35 4.11
CA LYS A 47 7.51 14.17 5.26
C LYS A 47 6.50 13.45 6.17
N LYS A 48 5.54 12.74 5.59
CA LYS A 48 4.42 12.17 6.34
C LYS A 48 4.71 10.79 6.94
N ILE A 49 5.67 10.03 6.39
CA ILE A 49 6.16 8.77 7.00
C ILE A 49 7.22 9.00 8.08
N GLY A 50 7.72 10.22 8.22
CA GLY A 50 8.68 10.60 9.27
C GLY A 50 10.13 10.74 8.82
N GLY A 51 10.42 10.74 7.51
CA GLY A 51 11.76 10.98 6.97
C GLY A 51 12.19 10.02 5.87
N GLU A 52 13.28 10.35 5.17
CA GLU A 52 13.89 9.49 4.14
C GLU A 52 14.50 8.23 4.75
N ASP A 53 14.96 8.30 6.00
CA ASP A 53 15.53 7.17 6.72
C ASP A 53 14.50 6.05 6.96
N VAL A 54 13.23 6.40 7.23
CA VAL A 54 12.15 5.42 7.35
C VAL A 54 11.89 4.73 6.01
N LEU A 55 11.84 5.50 4.91
CA LEU A 55 11.68 4.94 3.57
C LEU A 55 12.85 4.02 3.19
N ASN A 56 14.07 4.48 3.42
CA ASN A 56 15.28 3.71 3.16
C ASN A 56 15.32 2.42 3.97
N ALA A 57 14.88 2.43 5.23
CA ALA A 57 14.79 1.22 6.03
C ALA A 57 13.77 0.22 5.46
N ILE A 58 12.62 0.70 4.97
CA ILE A 58 11.61 -0.16 4.32
C ILE A 58 12.17 -0.77 3.02
N GLU A 59 12.76 0.07 2.16
CA GLU A 59 13.30 -0.36 0.85
C GLU A 59 14.49 -1.33 1.00
N ASN A 60 15.36 -1.07 1.98
CA ASN A 60 16.60 -1.83 2.17
C ASN A 60 16.50 -2.92 3.25
N ALA A 61 15.33 -3.13 3.85
CA ALA A 61 15.11 -4.18 4.85
C ALA A 61 15.59 -5.55 4.34
N GLU A 62 16.45 -6.18 5.14
CA GLU A 62 16.96 -7.53 4.92
C GLU A 62 15.91 -8.56 5.32
N THR A 63 15.29 -8.33 6.48
CA THR A 63 14.22 -9.16 6.99
C THR A 63 13.02 -8.31 7.38
N VAL A 64 11.83 -8.88 7.24
CA VAL A 64 10.59 -8.27 7.70
C VAL A 64 9.86 -9.30 8.55
N TYR A 65 9.36 -8.86 9.69
CA TYR A 65 8.54 -9.69 10.57
C TYR A 65 7.13 -9.10 10.68
N ALA A 66 6.12 -9.95 10.64
CA ALA A 66 4.74 -9.58 10.89
C ALA A 66 4.35 -10.09 12.28
N THR A 67 3.87 -9.22 13.15
CA THR A 67 3.40 -9.58 14.50
C THR A 67 1.95 -9.15 14.66
N ARG A 68 1.07 -10.07 15.07
CA ARG A 68 -0.30 -9.70 15.43
C ARG A 68 -0.25 -8.92 16.75
N ILE A 69 -0.89 -7.75 16.78
CA ILE A 69 -0.94 -6.91 17.96
C ILE A 69 -2.38 -6.58 18.34
N GLN A 70 -2.66 -6.36 19.61
CA GLN A 70 -3.98 -5.94 20.08
C GLN A 70 -3.88 -4.86 21.15
N LEU A 71 -4.96 -4.14 21.38
CA LEU A 71 -5.05 -3.14 22.43
C LEU A 71 -5.11 -3.80 23.82
N LYS A 72 -4.31 -3.32 24.76
CA LYS A 72 -4.30 -3.73 26.18
C LYS A 72 -5.49 -3.13 26.91
N GLY A 73 -6.59 -3.86 26.96
CA GLY A 73 -7.78 -3.45 27.71
C GLY A 73 -8.34 -2.10 27.26
N LYS A 74 -8.62 -1.20 28.21
CA LYS A 74 -9.13 0.16 27.95
C LYS A 74 -8.01 1.16 28.21
N PRO A 75 -7.34 1.67 27.17
CA PRO A 75 -6.16 2.50 27.37
C PRO A 75 -6.59 3.91 27.80
N LEU A 76 -5.74 4.56 28.60
CA LEU A 76 -5.91 5.96 28.97
C LEU A 76 -5.27 6.90 27.93
N SER A 77 -4.34 6.37 27.13
CA SER A 77 -3.67 7.02 26.00
C SER A 77 -3.88 6.20 24.71
N TRP A 78 -3.53 6.75 23.55
CA TRP A 78 -3.53 6.01 22.27
C TRP A 78 -2.11 5.94 21.72
N THR A 79 -1.21 5.39 22.55
CA THR A 79 0.21 5.26 22.23
C THR A 79 0.53 3.83 21.78
N THR A 80 1.71 3.63 21.21
CA THR A 80 2.20 2.29 20.85
C THR A 80 2.33 1.35 22.06
N ASP A 81 2.58 1.88 23.25
CA ASP A 81 2.72 1.08 24.48
C ASP A 81 1.41 0.48 24.96
N ASP A 82 0.28 1.03 24.51
CA ASP A 82 -1.07 0.55 24.81
C ASP A 82 -1.43 -0.72 24.04
N PHE A 83 -0.54 -1.23 23.18
CA PHE A 83 -0.75 -2.46 22.42
C PHE A 83 0.26 -3.54 22.83
N GLU A 84 -0.15 -4.80 22.72
CA GLU A 84 0.68 -5.98 22.98
C GLU A 84 0.70 -6.91 21.78
N ALA A 85 1.79 -7.66 21.63
CA ALA A 85 1.84 -8.78 20.70
C ALA A 85 0.99 -9.94 21.25
N ILE A 86 0.17 -10.52 20.38
CA ILE A 86 -0.64 -11.72 20.68
C ILE A 86 -0.27 -12.93 19.81
N SER A 87 0.68 -12.75 18.91
CA SER A 87 1.32 -13.83 18.19
C SER A 87 2.83 -13.71 18.32
N GLU A 88 3.51 -14.83 18.09
CA GLU A 88 4.92 -14.79 17.77
C GLU A 88 5.14 -14.01 16.46
N PRO A 89 6.30 -13.35 16.29
CA PRO A 89 6.67 -12.73 15.02
C PRO A 89 6.81 -13.77 13.91
N VAL A 90 6.03 -13.62 12.84
CA VAL A 90 6.12 -14.44 11.64
C VAL A 90 7.10 -13.78 10.67
N ARG A 91 8.12 -14.50 10.23
CA ARG A 91 9.03 -14.01 9.19
C ARG A 91 8.29 -13.90 7.86
N VAL A 92 8.28 -12.72 7.26
CA VAL A 92 7.68 -12.48 5.95
C VAL A 92 8.57 -13.09 4.86
N GLY A 93 7.95 -13.84 3.94
CA GLY A 93 8.62 -14.45 2.80
C GLY A 93 9.23 -13.43 1.84
N GLU A 94 10.15 -13.87 0.99
CA GLU A 94 10.84 -12.99 0.05
C GLU A 94 9.88 -12.35 -0.97
N ALA A 95 8.91 -13.11 -1.48
CA ALA A 95 7.92 -12.62 -2.44
C ALA A 95 7.05 -11.52 -1.81
N GLU A 96 6.51 -11.78 -0.62
CA GLU A 96 5.70 -10.83 0.14
C GLU A 96 6.50 -9.60 0.57
N ARG A 97 7.78 -9.77 0.93
CA ARG A 97 8.68 -8.65 1.26
C ARG A 97 8.89 -7.75 0.03
N HIS A 98 9.08 -8.31 -1.16
CA HIS A 98 9.21 -7.54 -2.39
C HIS A 98 7.92 -6.79 -2.75
N GLU A 99 6.77 -7.44 -2.54
CA GLU A 99 5.44 -6.83 -2.68
C GLU A 99 5.28 -5.65 -1.71
N LEU A 100 5.56 -5.85 -0.41
CA LEU A 100 5.54 -4.81 0.61
C LEU A 100 6.42 -3.62 0.26
N LYS A 101 7.66 -3.85 -0.20
CA LYS A 101 8.56 -2.78 -0.62
C LYS A 101 7.93 -1.93 -1.72
N LYS A 102 7.35 -2.55 -2.75
CA LYS A 102 6.67 -1.83 -3.84
C LYS A 102 5.42 -1.09 -3.36
N LEU A 103 4.65 -1.71 -2.46
CA LEU A 103 3.42 -1.12 -1.93
C LEU A 103 3.72 0.10 -1.08
N LEU A 104 4.69 0.00 -0.17
CA LEU A 104 4.99 1.05 0.80
C LEU A 104 5.92 2.15 0.25
N ALA A 105 6.76 1.83 -0.73
CA ALA A 105 7.67 2.80 -1.34
C ALA A 105 7.06 3.52 -2.57
N SER A 106 5.73 3.70 -2.60
CA SER A 106 5.06 4.38 -3.70
C SER A 106 4.12 5.47 -3.17
N PRO A 107 4.39 6.75 -3.46
CA PRO A 107 3.50 7.87 -3.09
C PRO A 107 2.06 7.69 -3.58
N ARG A 108 1.86 6.91 -4.64
CA ARG A 108 0.56 6.70 -5.27
C ARG A 108 -0.35 5.78 -4.50
N ASN A 109 0.19 4.99 -3.58
CA ASN A 109 -0.55 4.02 -2.79
C ASN A 109 -1.12 4.63 -1.51
N TYR A 110 -0.85 5.92 -1.26
CA TYR A 110 -1.32 6.64 -0.10
C TYR A 110 -2.28 7.76 -0.47
N ASP A 111 -3.16 8.09 0.47
CA ASP A 111 -4.04 9.25 0.38
C ASP A 111 -3.29 10.51 0.85
N LEU A 112 -2.31 10.91 0.05
CA LEU A 112 -1.54 12.12 0.33
C LEU A 112 -2.47 13.35 0.32
N PRO A 113 -2.44 14.20 1.37
CA PRO A 113 -3.21 15.43 1.39
C PRO A 113 -2.89 16.29 0.17
N ASP A 114 -3.93 16.85 -0.46
CA ASP A 114 -3.81 17.96 -1.41
C ASP A 114 -2.88 19.03 -0.78
N PRO A 115 -2.03 19.73 -1.55
CA PRO A 115 -1.32 20.94 -1.08
C PRO A 115 -2.14 21.87 -0.18
N LYS A 116 -3.46 21.96 -0.38
CA LYS A 116 -4.41 22.76 0.41
C LYS A 116 -4.81 22.13 1.75
N GLY A 117 -4.37 20.90 2.04
CA GLY A 117 -4.64 20.18 3.28
C GLY A 117 -6.07 19.65 3.42
N LEU A 118 -6.85 19.60 2.33
CA LEU A 118 -8.31 19.33 2.38
C LEU A 118 -8.70 17.85 2.46
N ASN A 119 -7.77 16.93 2.74
CA ASN A 119 -8.14 15.53 2.95
C ASN A 119 -8.78 15.37 4.32
N VAL A 120 -10.11 15.47 4.36
CA VAL A 120 -10.93 15.07 5.49
C VAL A 120 -10.98 13.55 5.48
N VAL A 121 -10.02 12.90 6.13
CA VAL A 121 -10.16 11.48 6.42
C VAL A 121 -10.98 11.35 7.69
N PRO A 122 -12.01 10.49 7.74
CA PRO A 122 -12.82 10.31 8.94
C PRO A 122 -11.93 10.05 10.15
N ALA A 123 -12.20 10.74 11.26
CA ALA A 123 -11.50 10.52 12.51
C ALA A 123 -11.83 9.11 13.02
N CYS A 124 -10.99 8.14 12.69
CA CYS A 124 -11.02 6.81 13.27
C CYS A 124 -9.97 6.72 14.36
N MET A 125 -10.34 6.08 15.46
CA MET A 125 -9.43 5.68 16.52
C MET A 125 -8.84 4.33 16.11
N PRO A 126 -7.56 4.27 15.66
CA PRO A 126 -7.03 3.11 14.98
C PRO A 126 -6.97 1.91 15.93
N ARG A 127 -7.56 0.81 15.49
CA ARG A 127 -7.39 -0.51 16.11
C ARG A 127 -6.32 -1.25 15.32
N TRP A 128 -5.08 -1.07 15.73
CA TRP A 128 -3.94 -1.71 15.06
C TRP A 128 -4.12 -3.23 15.05
N GLY A 129 -4.10 -3.80 13.85
CA GLY A 129 -4.25 -5.24 13.63
C GLY A 129 -2.89 -5.94 13.72
N PHE A 130 -1.92 -5.47 12.94
CA PHE A 130 -0.60 -6.08 12.93
C PHE A 130 0.50 -5.03 12.78
N ARG A 131 1.71 -5.42 13.16
CA ARG A 131 2.94 -4.66 13.04
C ARG A 131 3.86 -5.35 12.05
N LEU A 132 4.41 -4.59 11.11
CA LEU A 132 5.50 -5.00 10.23
C LEU A 132 6.80 -4.39 10.74
N SER A 133 7.76 -5.22 11.16
CA SER A 133 9.08 -4.79 11.62
C SER A 133 10.10 -5.00 10.51
N PHE A 134 10.59 -3.90 9.93
CA PHE A 134 11.61 -3.87 8.88
C PHE A 134 12.99 -3.77 9.52
N VAL A 135 13.82 -4.79 9.32
CA VAL A 135 15.14 -4.92 9.97
C VAL A 135 16.24 -4.86 8.92
N ALA A 136 17.22 -3.98 9.13
CA ALA A 136 18.42 -3.85 8.32
C ALA A 136 19.63 -3.63 9.24
N GLY A 137 20.48 -4.65 9.42
CA GLY A 137 21.51 -4.64 10.44
C GLY A 137 20.92 -4.48 11.85
N ASP A 138 21.40 -3.48 12.59
CA ASP A 138 20.93 -3.16 13.95
C ASP A 138 19.74 -2.18 13.96
N GLU A 139 19.29 -1.70 12.79
CA GLU A 139 18.18 -0.78 12.69
C GLU A 139 16.85 -1.52 12.49
N THR A 140 15.84 -1.09 13.23
CA THR A 140 14.45 -1.53 13.05
C THR A 140 13.53 -0.33 12.83
N ARG A 141 12.61 -0.45 11.87
CA ARG A 141 11.47 0.46 11.70
C ARG A 141 10.19 -0.34 11.68
N ASP A 142 9.20 0.14 12.41
CA ASP A 142 7.93 -0.54 12.52
C ASP A 142 6.85 0.21 11.73
N VAL A 143 6.00 -0.55 11.05
CA VAL A 143 4.78 -0.03 10.41
C VAL A 143 3.60 -0.76 11.02
N TRP A 144 2.76 -0.02 11.72
CA TRP A 144 1.57 -0.52 12.39
C TRP A 144 0.37 -0.31 11.47
N VAL A 145 -0.41 -1.36 11.25
CA VAL A 145 -1.46 -1.37 10.23
C VAL A 145 -2.81 -1.55 10.91
N CYS A 146 -3.70 -0.59 10.72
CA CYS A 146 -5.10 -0.69 11.09
C CYS A 146 -5.90 -1.14 9.87
N LEU A 147 -6.50 -2.33 9.94
CA LEU A 147 -7.32 -2.88 8.85
C LEU A 147 -8.72 -2.27 8.80
N GLU A 148 -9.23 -1.69 9.89
CA GLU A 148 -10.59 -1.12 9.93
C GLU A 148 -10.69 0.25 9.25
N CYS A 149 -9.66 1.10 9.38
CA CYS A 149 -9.66 2.46 8.81
C CYS A 149 -8.62 2.69 7.73
N HIS A 150 -7.89 1.65 7.36
CA HIS A 150 -6.80 1.70 6.38
C HIS A 150 -5.76 2.78 6.72
N HIS A 151 -5.42 2.88 8.01
CA HIS A 151 -4.38 3.79 8.50
C HIS A 151 -3.11 3.00 8.81
N MET A 152 -1.96 3.58 8.45
CA MET A 152 -0.64 3.11 8.80
C MET A 152 0.04 4.12 9.71
N LEU A 153 0.68 3.62 10.76
CA LEU A 153 1.51 4.38 11.67
C LEU A 153 2.96 3.93 11.54
N PHE A 154 3.86 4.88 11.30
CA PHE A 154 5.28 4.65 11.17
C PHE A 154 5.94 4.95 12.51
N VAL A 155 6.73 3.99 12.99
CA VAL A 155 7.33 4.01 14.31
C VAL A 155 8.84 3.81 14.18
N LYS A 156 9.60 4.66 14.85
CA LYS A 156 11.06 4.63 14.93
C LYS A 156 11.46 4.68 16.40
N ASP A 157 12.28 3.72 16.84
CA ASP A 157 12.76 3.62 18.21
C ASP A 157 11.61 3.65 19.25
N GLY A 158 10.52 2.95 18.94
CA GLY A 158 9.31 2.88 19.77
C GLY A 158 8.45 4.15 19.77
N ARG A 159 8.79 5.18 18.98
CA ARG A 159 8.05 6.44 18.88
C ARG A 159 7.37 6.60 17.53
N GLU A 160 6.15 7.13 17.54
CA GLU A 160 5.47 7.59 16.33
C GLU A 160 6.27 8.70 15.65
N VAL A 161 6.52 8.54 14.34
CA VAL A 161 7.19 9.53 13.50
C VAL A 161 6.35 9.97 12.30
N GLY A 162 5.28 9.25 11.99
CA GLY A 162 4.42 9.57 10.86
C GLY A 162 3.22 8.65 10.73
N GLY A 163 2.26 9.02 9.88
CA GLY A 163 1.06 8.24 9.68
C GLY A 163 0.27 8.68 8.45
N LEU A 164 -0.24 7.70 7.70
CA LEU A 164 -0.92 7.88 6.40
C LEU A 164 -2.10 6.92 6.26
N HIS A 165 -3.09 7.32 5.46
CA HIS A 165 -4.08 6.37 4.96
C HIS A 165 -3.59 5.68 3.69
N TYR A 166 -3.90 4.39 3.58
CA TYR A 166 -3.50 3.51 2.47
C TYR A 166 -4.70 2.99 1.67
N SER A 167 -5.83 3.72 1.63
CA SER A 167 -7.08 3.24 1.02
C SER A 167 -6.91 2.76 -0.42
N ARG A 168 -5.93 3.29 -1.15
CA ARG A 168 -5.60 2.91 -2.55
C ARG A 168 -4.94 1.55 -2.70
N MET A 169 -4.37 1.00 -1.63
CA MET A 169 -3.77 -0.33 -1.58
C MET A 169 -4.43 -1.22 -0.51
N LYS A 170 -5.66 -0.89 -0.10
CA LYS A 170 -6.42 -1.66 0.89
C LYS A 170 -6.44 -3.15 0.52
N ASP A 171 -6.94 -3.48 -0.67
CA ASP A 171 -7.12 -4.88 -1.08
C ASP A 171 -5.80 -5.66 -1.08
N ASP A 172 -4.70 -5.02 -1.48
CA ASP A 172 -3.37 -5.64 -1.49
C ASP A 172 -2.86 -5.91 -0.06
N ILE A 173 -3.00 -4.93 0.84
CA ILE A 173 -2.60 -5.05 2.25
C ILE A 173 -3.47 -6.05 3.00
N ASP A 174 -4.78 -6.07 2.75
CA ASP A 174 -5.73 -6.99 3.36
C ASP A 174 -5.47 -8.43 2.91
N ALA A 175 -5.26 -8.63 1.61
CA ALA A 175 -4.90 -9.94 1.07
C ALA A 175 -3.57 -10.43 1.64
N LEU A 176 -2.59 -9.52 1.80
CA LEU A 176 -1.32 -9.85 2.43
C LEU A 176 -1.50 -10.23 3.90
N ALA A 177 -2.29 -9.47 4.67
CA ALA A 177 -2.55 -9.76 6.08
C ALA A 177 -3.16 -11.15 6.26
N VAL A 178 -4.13 -11.53 5.43
CA VAL A 178 -4.74 -12.87 5.45
C VAL A 178 -3.72 -13.98 5.13
N ARG A 179 -2.77 -13.74 4.21
CA ARG A 179 -1.69 -14.69 3.91
C ARG A 179 -0.70 -14.84 5.07
N LEU A 180 -0.38 -13.73 5.75
CA LEU A 180 0.60 -13.71 6.85
C LEU A 180 0.07 -14.32 8.15
N PHE A 181 -1.24 -14.25 8.38
CA PHE A 181 -1.90 -14.75 9.58
C PHE A 181 -2.99 -15.78 9.25
N PRO A 182 -2.63 -16.94 8.67
CA PRO A 182 -3.60 -17.95 8.31
C PRO A 182 -4.31 -18.46 9.57
N GLY A 183 -5.63 -18.36 9.60
CA GLY A 183 -6.46 -18.79 10.73
C GLY A 183 -6.78 -17.70 11.76
N ASP A 184 -6.24 -16.48 11.62
CA ASP A 184 -6.70 -15.34 12.43
C ASP A 184 -8.04 -14.83 11.87
N GLN A 185 -9.13 -15.25 12.51
CA GLN A 185 -10.47 -14.87 12.09
C GLN A 185 -10.71 -13.36 12.17
N ALA A 186 -10.10 -12.66 13.13
CA ALA A 186 -10.28 -11.21 13.28
C ALA A 186 -9.62 -10.45 12.12
N ILE A 187 -8.45 -10.89 11.65
CA ILE A 187 -7.84 -10.35 10.42
C ILE A 187 -8.71 -10.66 9.20
N ALA A 188 -9.18 -11.90 9.07
CA ALA A 188 -10.03 -12.29 7.95
C ALA A 188 -11.36 -11.54 7.91
N ASP A 189 -11.96 -11.26 9.07
CA ASP A 189 -13.17 -10.43 9.21
C ASP A 189 -12.88 -8.96 8.86
N ALA A 190 -11.80 -8.39 9.38
CA ALA A 190 -11.42 -7.01 9.11
C ALA A 190 -11.14 -6.77 7.61
N ALA A 191 -10.44 -7.69 6.94
CA ALA A 191 -10.13 -7.64 5.52
C ALA A 191 -11.35 -7.70 4.58
N ARG A 192 -12.51 -8.15 5.08
CA ARG A 192 -13.77 -8.23 4.31
C ARG A 192 -14.61 -6.96 4.35
N ASN A 193 -14.34 -6.08 5.31
CA ASN A 193 -15.07 -4.80 5.46
C ASN A 193 -14.45 -3.73 4.57
#